data_AF-A0A6A3L2H9-F1
#
_entry.id   AF-A0A6A3L2H9-F1
#
_cell.length_a   1.000
_cell.length_b   1.000
_cell.length_c   1.000
_cell.angle_alpha   90.00
_cell.angle_beta   90.00
_cell.angle_gamma   90.00
#
_symmetry.space_group_name_H-M   'P 1'
#
loop_
_entity.id
_entity.type
_entity.pdbx_description
1 polymer ?
#
loop_
_entity_poly.entity_id
_entity_poly.type
_entity_poly.pdbx_seq_one_letter_code
_entity_poly.pdbx_strand_id
1 'polypeptide(L)'
;MKKRARVQRTLRQRIELLKKWRDNPDWTIEDAVRELGVKESTLRDWKRRYWHRLDEIVCDDFMRAKGAGPKRKMKQYEGRVLAYFDKLEEGPQRFNN
;
A
#
# COMPACT_ATOMS: atom_id res chain seq x y z
N MET A 1 -8.68 4.66 -17.94
CA MET A 1 -7.80 5.40 -17.00
C MET A 1 -6.81 4.45 -16.34
N LYS A 2 -5.50 4.67 -16.48
CA LYS A 2 -4.47 3.86 -15.81
C LYS A 2 -4.48 4.20 -14.31
N LYS A 3 -4.72 3.23 -13.43
CA LYS A 3 -4.60 3.44 -11.97
C LYS A 3 -3.16 3.84 -11.65
N ARG A 4 -2.97 4.95 -10.94
CA ARG A 4 -1.63 5.36 -10.47
C ARG A 4 -1.12 4.31 -9.49
N ALA A 5 -0.03 3.62 -9.84
CA ALA A 5 0.60 2.67 -8.94
C ALA A 5 1.19 3.43 -7.74
N ARG A 6 0.71 3.14 -6.53
CA ARG A 6 1.31 3.64 -5.30
C ARG A 6 2.52 2.76 -4.98
N VAL A 7 3.72 3.29 -5.17
CA VAL A 7 4.94 2.60 -4.75
C VAL A 7 4.98 2.61 -3.22
N GLN A 8 4.88 1.45 -2.59
CA GLN A 8 5.19 1.31 -1.17
C GLN A 8 6.71 1.30 -1.02
N ARG A 9 7.23 2.15 -0.11
CA ARG A 9 8.65 2.18 0.26
C ARG A 9 8.83 1.79 1.72
N THR A 10 9.85 1.00 2.01
CA THR A 10 10.24 0.64 3.39
C THR A 10 10.71 1.85 4.17
N LEU A 11 10.74 1.74 5.50
CA LEU A 11 11.29 2.81 6.32
C LEU A 11 12.75 3.06 5.92
N ARG A 12 13.54 2.00 5.74
CA ARG A 12 14.91 2.07 5.23
C ARG A 12 15.04 2.87 3.95
N GLN A 13 14.25 2.55 2.93
CA GLN A 13 14.26 3.29 1.65
C GLN A 13 13.89 4.77 1.83
N ARG A 14 12.97 5.09 2.74
CA ARG A 14 12.63 6.50 3.02
C ARG A 14 13.81 7.23 3.67
N ILE A 15 14.46 6.60 4.64
CA ILE A 15 15.63 7.17 5.33
C ILE A 15 16.79 7.35 4.37
N GLU A 16 17.09 6.37 3.50
CA GLU A 16 18.14 6.49 2.48
C GLU A 16 17.89 7.68 1.53
N LEU A 17 16.64 7.91 1.10
CA LEU A 17 16.30 9.07 0.27
C LEU A 17 16.44 10.39 1.02
N LEU A 18 16.08 10.43 2.31
CA LEU A 18 16.27 11.62 3.13
C LEU A 18 17.75 11.89 3.42
N LYS A 19 18.57 10.85 3.59
CA LYS A 19 20.03 11.00 3.71
C LYS A 19 20.62 11.57 2.42
N LYS A 20 20.24 11.03 1.25
CA LYS A 20 20.61 11.63 -0.05
C LYS A 20 20.23 13.09 -0.16
N TRP A 21 19.04 13.49 0.31
CA TRP A 21 18.66 14.90 0.34
C TRP A 21 19.51 15.72 1.32
N ARG A 22 19.81 15.18 2.52
CA ARG A 22 20.69 15.84 3.49
C ARG A 22 22.11 16.05 2.95
N ASP A 23 22.62 15.10 2.18
CA ASP A 23 23.96 15.14 1.58
C ASP A 23 24.03 16.10 0.37
N ASN A 24 22.89 16.58 -0.12
CA ASN A 24 22.78 17.56 -1.21
C ASN A 24 22.04 18.82 -0.70
N PRO A 25 22.70 19.67 0.11
CA PRO A 25 22.07 20.82 0.76
C PRO A 25 21.55 21.88 -0.23
N ASP A 26 22.10 21.93 -1.44
CA ASP A 26 21.70 22.87 -2.49
C ASP A 26 20.35 22.52 -3.12
N TRP A 27 19.84 21.30 -2.90
CA TRP A 27 18.58 20.89 -3.47
C TRP A 27 17.41 21.61 -2.80
N THR A 28 16.68 22.36 -3.61
CA THR A 28 15.35 22.80 -3.25
C THR A 28 14.43 21.59 -3.09
N ILE A 29 13.22 21.81 -2.53
CA ILE A 29 12.26 20.72 -2.42
C ILE A 29 11.80 20.21 -3.79
N GLU A 30 11.79 21.07 -4.81
CA GLU A 30 11.42 20.70 -6.17
C GLU A 30 12.49 19.85 -6.82
N ASP A 31 13.77 20.19 -6.62
CA ASP A 31 14.90 19.37 -7.06
C ASP A 31 14.86 18.00 -6.37
N ALA A 32 14.66 17.96 -5.06
CA ALA A 32 14.55 16.71 -4.34
C ALA A 32 13.35 15.85 -4.82
N VAL A 33 12.23 16.46 -5.19
CA VAL A 33 11.08 15.76 -5.78
C VAL A 33 11.45 15.13 -7.13
N ARG A 34 12.16 15.87 -7.98
CA ARG A 34 12.63 15.42 -9.30
C ARG A 34 13.65 14.29 -9.16
N GLU A 35 14.69 14.50 -8.38
CA GLU A 35 15.81 13.55 -8.24
C GLU A 35 15.41 12.28 -7.47
N LEU A 36 14.58 12.40 -6.43
CA LEU A 36 14.17 11.25 -5.61
C LEU A 36 12.94 10.52 -6.18
N GLY A 37 12.23 11.13 -7.13
CA GLY A 37 11.00 10.58 -7.72
C GLY A 37 9.89 10.37 -6.69
N VAL A 38 9.80 11.26 -5.70
CA VAL A 38 8.81 11.20 -4.61
C VAL A 38 7.97 12.47 -4.65
N LYS A 39 6.65 12.33 -4.48
CA LYS A 39 5.76 13.49 -4.42
C LYS A 39 6.14 14.43 -3.28
N GLU A 40 6.05 15.72 -3.54
CA GLU A 40 6.40 16.77 -2.57
C GLU A 40 5.71 16.59 -1.21
N SER A 41 4.40 16.35 -1.19
CA SER A 41 3.64 16.15 0.05
C SER A 41 4.15 14.96 0.88
N THR A 42 4.61 13.91 0.20
CA THR A 42 5.18 12.73 0.84
C THR A 42 6.57 13.02 1.38
N LEU A 43 7.39 13.75 0.62
CA LEU A 43 8.73 14.15 1.01
C LEU A 43 8.71 15.09 2.24
N ARG A 44 7.78 16.06 2.26
CA ARG A 44 7.53 16.96 3.40
C ARG A 44 7.14 16.19 4.66
N ASP A 45 6.22 15.22 4.54
CA ASP A 45 5.80 14.40 5.69
C ASP A 45 6.96 13.56 6.23
N TRP A 46 7.77 12.97 5.36
CA TRP A 46 8.95 12.21 5.79
C TRP A 46 10.00 13.09 6.46
N LYS A 47 10.29 14.27 5.88
CA LYS A 47 11.21 15.25 6.49
C LYS A 47 10.74 15.61 7.90
N ARG A 48 9.48 15.99 8.07
CA ARG A 48 8.93 16.32 9.40
C ARG A 48 9.09 15.19 10.42
N ARG A 49 8.90 13.93 10.01
CA ARG A 49 8.92 12.78 10.94
C ARG A 49 10.31 12.28 11.28
N TYR A 50 11.21 12.27 10.30
CA TYR A 50 12.46 11.50 10.41
C TYR A 50 13.73 12.36 10.36
N TRP A 51 13.66 13.61 9.87
CA TRP A 51 14.86 14.42 9.58
C TRP A 51 15.80 14.61 10.77
N HIS A 52 15.24 14.79 11.97
CA HIS A 52 16.02 15.01 13.19
C HIS A 52 16.68 13.75 13.76
N ARG A 53 16.26 12.56 13.32
CA ARG A 53 16.72 11.27 13.87
C ARG A 53 17.22 10.32 12.79
N LEU A 54 17.65 10.85 11.63
CA LEU A 54 18.07 10.04 10.48
C LEU A 54 19.18 9.03 10.81
N ASP A 55 20.03 9.35 11.78
CA ASP A 55 21.17 8.52 12.16
C ASP A 55 20.85 7.52 13.27
N GLU A 56 19.77 7.76 14.03
CA GLU A 56 19.34 6.93 15.17
C GLU A 56 18.32 5.85 14.76
N ILE A 57 17.66 6.02 13.61
CA ILE A 57 16.60 5.10 13.18
C ILE A 57 17.23 3.76 12.75
N VAL A 58 17.15 2.78 13.66
CA VAL A 58 17.32 1.37 13.32
C VAL A 58 16.11 0.95 12.49
N CYS A 59 16.32 0.84 11.17
CA CYS A 59 15.25 0.51 10.25
C CYS A 59 14.91 -0.97 10.35
N ASP A 60 13.67 -1.29 10.71
CA ASP A 60 13.08 -2.58 10.40
C ASP A 60 12.45 -2.49 9.00
N ASP A 61 12.77 -3.43 8.12
CA ASP A 61 12.20 -3.54 6.76
C ASP A 61 10.79 -4.15 6.79
N PHE A 62 10.13 -4.13 7.95
CA PHE A 62 8.79 -4.66 8.16
C PHE A 62 7.78 -4.07 7.17
N MET A 63 7.40 -4.91 6.21
CA MET A 63 6.30 -4.69 5.30
C MET A 63 5.12 -5.55 5.70
N ARG A 64 3.93 -4.98 5.68
CA ARG A 64 2.71 -5.79 5.80
C ARG A 64 2.64 -6.71 4.58
N ALA A 65 2.66 -8.01 4.81
CA ALA A 65 2.52 -9.01 3.75
C ALA A 65 1.23 -8.77 2.93
N LYS A 66 1.28 -9.08 1.63
CA LYS A 66 0.12 -8.99 0.76
C LYS A 66 -1.01 -9.85 1.32
N GLY A 67 -2.18 -9.25 1.56
CA GLY A 67 -3.33 -9.96 2.14
C GLY A 67 -3.35 -10.03 3.67
N ALA A 68 -2.34 -9.53 4.38
CA ALA A 68 -2.33 -9.44 5.85
C ALA A 68 -3.23 -8.32 6.42
N GLY A 69 -4.16 -7.80 5.62
CA GLY A 69 -5.23 -6.94 6.10
C GLY A 69 -6.35 -7.77 6.75
N PRO A 70 -7.33 -7.11 7.37
CA PRO A 70 -8.53 -7.79 7.84
C PRO A 70 -9.17 -8.59 6.70
N LYS A 71 -9.44 -9.89 6.94
CA LYS A 71 -10.18 -10.72 5.97
C LYS A 71 -11.53 -10.06 5.70
N ARG A 72 -11.91 -9.95 4.43
CA ARG A 72 -13.25 -9.48 4.04
C ARG A 72 -14.27 -10.43 4.67
N LYS A 73 -15.22 -9.88 5.42
CA LYS A 73 -16.40 -10.61 5.89
C LYS A 73 -17.44 -10.61 4.77
N MET A 74 -17.98 -11.77 4.45
CA MET A 74 -19.10 -11.91 3.52
C MET A 74 -20.33 -11.23 4.11
N LYS A 75 -21.00 -10.39 3.33
CA LYS A 75 -22.23 -9.74 3.79
C LYS A 75 -23.41 -10.70 3.64
N GLN A 76 -24.43 -10.57 4.49
CA GLN A 76 -25.57 -11.50 4.50
C GLN A 76 -26.28 -11.63 3.14
N TYR A 77 -26.40 -10.54 2.38
CA TYR A 77 -27.03 -10.59 1.06
C TYR A 77 -26.19 -11.35 0.02
N GLU A 78 -24.86 -11.37 0.16
CA GLU A 78 -23.98 -12.12 -0.75
C GLU A 78 -24.25 -13.62 -0.63
N GLY A 79 -24.62 -14.08 0.58
CA GLY A 79 -24.95 -15.49 0.82
C GLY A 79 -26.27 -15.89 0.16
N ARG A 80 -27.25 -14.98 0.20
CA ARG A 80 -28.52 -15.18 -0.50
C ARG A 80 -28.35 -15.23 -2.02
N VAL A 81 -27.45 -14.42 -2.56
CA VAL A 81 -27.14 -14.41 -3.99
C VAL A 81 -26.43 -15.69 -4.41
N LEU A 82 -25.41 -16.15 -3.67
CA LEU A 82 -24.75 -17.42 -3.98
C LEU A 82 -25.73 -18.60 -3.90
N ALA A 83 -26.53 -18.67 -2.84
CA ALA A 83 -27.54 -19.72 -2.68
C ALA A 83 -28.62 -19.72 -3.77
N TYR A 84 -28.89 -18.57 -4.41
CA TYR A 84 -29.79 -18.50 -5.55
C TYR A 84 -29.15 -19.13 -6.80
N PHE A 85 -27.87 -18.87 -7.04
CA PHE A 85 -27.14 -19.46 -8.17
C PHE A 85 -26.86 -20.96 -7.98
N ASP A 86 -26.51 -21.41 -6.77
CA ASP A 86 -26.31 -22.84 -6.47
C ASP A 86 -27.59 -23.65 -6.81
N LYS A 87 -28.76 -23.11 -6.47
CA LYS A 87 -30.07 -23.71 -6.79
C LYS A 87 -30.43 -23.71 -8.28
N LEU A 88 -29.80 -22.87 -9.09
CA LEU A 88 -29.98 -22.88 -10.54
C LEU A 88 -29.07 -23.89 -11.23
N GLU A 89 -27.90 -24.17 -10.64
CA GLU A 89 -26.98 -25.20 -11.14
C GLU A 89 -27.42 -26.62 -10.74
N GLU A 90 -28.06 -26.78 -9.58
CA GLU A 90 -28.85 -27.96 -9.21
C GLU A 90 -30.15 -27.99 -10.05
N GLY A 91 -30.04 -28.34 -11.33
CA GLY A 91 -31.20 -28.58 -12.20
C GLY A 91 -32.21 -29.53 -11.54
N PRO A 92 -33.50 -29.50 -11.93
CA PRO A 92 -34.58 -30.17 -11.20
C PRO A 92 -34.23 -31.63 -10.93
N GLN A 93 -34.25 -31.99 -9.65
CA GLN A 93 -34.00 -33.33 -9.15
C GLN A 93 -34.94 -34.29 -9.88
N ARG A 94 -34.39 -35.05 -10.83
CA ARG A 94 -35.13 -36.09 -11.55
C ARG A 94 -35.47 -37.17 -10.53
N PHE A 95 -36.69 -37.14 -10.02
CA PHE A 95 -37.28 -38.27 -9.33
C PHE A 95 -37.35 -39.43 -10.33
N ASN A 96 -36.39 -40.36 -10.25
CA ASN A 96 -36.51 -41.64 -10.93
C ASN A 96 -37.51 -42.48 -10.13
N ASN A 97 -38.70 -42.70 -10.70
CA ASN A 97 -39.62 -43.77 -10.36
C ASN A 97 -39.65 -44.76 -11.53
#